data_AF-A0A537C7K5-F1
#
_entry.id   AF-A0A537C7K5-F1
#
_cell.length_a   1.000
_cell.length_b   1.000
_cell.length_c   1.000
_cell.angle_alpha   90.00
_cell.angle_beta   90.00
_cell.angle_gamma   90.00
#
_symmetry.space_group_name_H-M   'P 1'
#
loop_
_entity.id
_entity.type
_entity.pdbx_description
1 polymer ?
#
loop_
_entity_poly.entity_id
_entity_poly.type
_entity_poly.pdbx_seq_one_letter_code
_entity_poly.pdbx_strand_id
1 'polypeptide(L)' 'MKSGTTLRTPFWKAAYQSLPQTARQRHLAYIEQAESWDLALDAASDALSRAKGALARLLDMPTRPRSAH' A
#
# COMPACT_ATOMS: atom_id res chain seq x y z
N MET A 1 19.09 -17.82 -18.63
CA MET A 1 19.26 -16.86 -17.51
C MET A 1 17.91 -16.19 -17.27
N LYS A 2 17.21 -16.54 -16.18
CA LYS A 2 15.92 -15.92 -15.84
C LYS A 2 16.20 -14.65 -15.01
N SER A 3 16.30 -13.51 -15.68
CA SER A 3 16.22 -12.21 -15.00
C SER A 3 14.76 -11.94 -14.65
N GLY A 4 14.22 -12.70 -13.70
CA GLY A 4 12.92 -12.42 -13.12
C GLY A 4 13.07 -11.21 -12.22
N THR A 5 12.71 -10.02 -12.71
CA THR A 5 12.56 -8.83 -11.87
C THR A 5 11.64 -9.15 -10.70
N THR A 6 12.07 -8.82 -9.48
CA THR A 6 11.37 -9.10 -8.21
C THR A 6 10.06 -8.32 -8.05
N LEU A 7 9.68 -7.55 -9.07
CA LEU A 7 8.50 -6.70 -9.09
C LEU A 7 7.23 -7.52 -8.87
N ARG A 8 6.40 -7.09 -7.93
CA ARG A 8 5.22 -7.85 -7.48
C ARG A 8 3.97 -7.43 -8.24
N THR A 9 3.80 -6.14 -8.48
CA THR A 9 2.63 -5.54 -9.09
C THR A 9 2.72 -5.54 -10.63
N PRO A 10 1.57 -5.66 -11.33
CA PRO A 10 1.53 -5.60 -12.79
C PRO A 10 1.92 -4.22 -13.34
N PHE A 11 1.60 -3.14 -12.62
CA PHE A 11 1.97 -1.77 -13.00
C PHE A 11 3.49 -1.59 -13.09
N TRP A 12 4.22 -1.94 -12.03
CA TRP A 12 5.67 -1.77 -12.01
C TRP A 12 6.39 -2.71 -13.00
N LYS A 13 5.84 -3.91 -13.27
CA LYS A 13 6.33 -4.78 -14.36
C LYS A 13 6.19 -4.12 -15.73
N ALA A 14 5.04 -3.52 -16.02
CA ALA A 14 4.81 -2.83 -17.29
C ALA A 14 5.69 -1.58 -17.42
N ALA A 15 5.81 -0.79 -16.34
CA ALA A 15 6.70 0.37 -16.29
C ALA A 15 8.18 0.00 -16.50
N TYR A 16 8.61 -1.14 -15.95
CA TYR A 16 9.96 -1.66 -16.19
C TYR A 16 10.16 -2.07 -17.65
N GLN A 17 9.17 -2.72 -18.27
CA GLN A 17 9.24 -3.15 -19.67
C GLN A 17 9.21 -1.99 -20.65
N SER A 18 8.52 -0.89 -20.34
CA SER A 18 8.48 0.31 -21.18
C SER A 18 9.82 1.05 -21.24
N LEU A 19 10.72 0.81 -20.28
CA LEU A 19 12.03 1.46 -20.27
C LEU A 19 13.00 0.85 -21.30
N PRO A 20 13.94 1.64 -21.85
CA PRO A 20 15.05 1.14 -22.64
C PRO A 20 15.92 0.16 -21.83
N GLN A 21 16.53 -0.81 -22.49
CA GLN A 21 17.27 -1.90 -21.83
C GLN A 21 18.44 -1.42 -20.96
N THR A 22 19.10 -0.33 -21.37
CA THR A 22 20.17 0.35 -20.60
C THR A 22 19.63 1.05 -19.35
N ALA A 23 18.45 1.65 -19.43
CA ALA A 23 17.79 2.30 -18.29
C ALA A 23 17.25 1.25 -17.30
N ARG A 24 16.74 0.12 -17.81
CA ARG A 24 16.21 -0.98 -16.99
C ARG A 24 17.21 -1.48 -15.95
N GLN A 25 18.45 -1.77 -16.34
CA GLN A 25 19.44 -2.26 -15.37
C GLN A 25 19.86 -1.18 -14.38
N ARG A 26 19.99 0.06 -14.83
CA ARG A 26 20.40 1.19 -13.97
C ARG A 26 19.34 1.58 -12.96
N HIS A 27 18.06 1.48 -13.32
CA HIS A 27 16.94 1.92 -12.49
C HIS A 27 16.19 0.80 -11.78
N LEU A 28 16.60 -0.47 -11.95
CA LEU A 28 15.93 -1.60 -11.32
C LEU A 28 15.77 -1.41 -9.80
N ALA A 29 16.85 -1.06 -9.09
CA ALA A 29 16.82 -0.86 -7.65
C ALA A 29 15.87 0.28 -7.23
N TYR A 30 15.81 1.36 -8.02
CA TYR A 30 14.89 2.48 -7.75
C TYR A 30 13.43 2.09 -7.99
N ILE A 31 13.17 1.27 -9.01
CA ILE A 31 11.83 0.80 -9.35
C ILE A 31 11.32 -0.19 -8.29
N GLU A 32 12.18 -1.09 -7.81
CA GLU A 32 11.85 -2.00 -6.70
C GLU A 32 11.58 -1.24 -5.40
N GLN A 33 12.39 -0.22 -5.10
CA GLN A 33 12.18 0.61 -3.91
C GLN A 33 10.88 1.42 -4.01
N ALA A 34 10.59 2.01 -5.18
CA ALA A 34 9.35 2.75 -5.39
C ALA A 34 8.11 1.84 -5.25
N GLU A 35 8.16 0.62 -5.77
CA GLU A 35 7.08 -0.37 -5.56
C GLU A 35 6.89 -0.72 -4.07
N SER A 36 7.98 -0.87 -3.31
CA SER A 36 7.88 -1.15 -1.89
C SER A 36 7.21 -0.02 -1.10
N TRP A 37 7.50 1.24 -1.48
CA TRP A 37 6.89 2.42 -0.87
C TRP A 37 5.41 2.54 -1.22
N ASP A 38 5.04 2.27 -2.46
CA ASP A 38 3.66 2.27 -2.93
C ASP A 38 2.81 1.26 -2.11
N LEU A 39 3.29 0.02 -1.99
CA LEU A 39 2.63 -1.01 -1.19
C LEU A 39 2.58 -0.66 0.31
N ALA A 40 3.64 -0.05 0.84
CA ALA A 40 3.68 0.38 2.24
C ALA A 40 2.70 1.52 2.51
N LEU A 41 2.56 2.47 1.58
CA LEU A 41 1.61 3.58 1.68
C LEU A 41 0.17 3.10 1.60
N ASP A 42 -0.13 2.15 0.73
CA ASP A 42 -1.46 1.57 0.61
C ASP A 42 -1.84 0.81 1.91
N ALA A 43 -0.93 -0.01 2.43
CA ALA A 43 -1.10 -0.69 3.71
C ALA A 43 -1.25 0.30 4.89
N ALA A 44 -0.45 1.37 4.92
CA ALA A 44 -0.54 2.40 5.94
C ALA A 44 -1.87 3.17 5.87
N SER A 45 -2.36 3.44 4.65
CA SER A 45 -3.65 4.11 4.43
C SER A 45 -4.82 3.25 4.87
N ASP A 46 -4.79 1.95 4.58
CA ASP A 46 -5.79 0.99 5.06
C ASP A 46 -5.78 0.88 6.59
N ALA A 47 -4.59 0.74 7.19
CA ALA A 47 -4.44 0.70 8.65
C ALA A 47 -4.94 1.98 9.33
N LEU A 48 -4.61 3.15 8.77
CA LEU A 48 -5.10 4.43 9.26
C LEU A 48 -6.62 4.55 9.14
N SER A 49 -7.19 4.08 8.03
CA SER A 49 -8.65 4.08 7.81
C SER A 49 -9.37 3.19 8.81
N ARG A 50 -8.82 2.00 9.10
CA ARG A 50 -9.34 1.11 10.15
C ARG A 50 -9.22 1.72 11.54
N ALA A 51 -8.08 2.34 11.85
CA ALA A 51 -7.87 3.01 13.13
C ALA A 51 -8.87 4.17 13.33
N LYS A 52 -9.10 4.98 12.30
CA LYS A 52 -10.13 6.02 12.30
C LYS A 52 -11.54 5.44 12.51
N GLY A 53 -11.87 4.34 11.81
CA GLY A 53 -13.17 3.67 11.97
C GLY A 53 -13.38 3.09 13.36
N ALA A 54 -12.35 2.49 13.96
CA ALA A 54 -12.39 1.99 15.33
C ALA A 54 -12.51 3.13 16.35
N LEU A 55 -11.75 4.21 16.16
CA LEU A 55 -11.82 5.40 17.01
C LEU A 55 -13.21 6.08 16.93
N ALA A 56 -13.76 6.23 15.71
CA ALA A 56 -15.09 6.76 15.52
C ALA A 56 -16.14 5.92 16.26
N ARG A 57 -16.07 4.58 16.18
CA ARG A 57 -16.98 3.70 16.94
C ARG A 57 -16.85 3.81 18.45
N LEU A 58 -15.64 4.06 18.98
CA LEU A 58 -15.43 4.28 20.41
C LEU A 58 -16.05 5.60 20.89
N LEU A 59 -15.97 6.64 20.06
CA LEU A 59 -16.53 7.97 20.37
C LEU A 59 -18.05 8.01 20.13
N ASP A 60 -18.53 7.29 19.13
CA ASP A 60 -19.95 7.17 18.76
C ASP A 60 -20.67 6.09 19.56
N MET A 61 -19.97 5.40 20.48
CA MET A 61 -20.61 4.51 21.44
C MET A 61 -21.47 5.40 22.36
N PRO A 62 -22.80 5.46 22.19
CA PRO A 62 -23.61 6.25 23.07
C PRO A 62 -23.53 5.51 24.39
N THR A 63 -23.11 6.20 25.44
CA THR A 63 -23.60 5.87 26.77
C THR A 63 -25.11 5.94 26.65
N ARG A 64 -25.75 4.81 26.32
CA ARG A 64 -27.18 4.63 26.45
C ARG A 64 -27.35 4.41 27.95
N PRO A 65 -27.69 5.42 28.77
CA PRO A 65 -28.24 5.11 30.07
C PRO A 65 -29.46 4.27 29.74
N ARG A 66 -29.43 3.00 30.14
CA ARG A 66 -30.58 2.12 30.14
C ARG A 66 -31.67 2.89 30.88
N SER A 67 -32.57 3.52 30.13
CA SER A 67 -33.72 4.21 30.69
C SER A 67 -34.47 3.14 31.48
N ALA A 68 -34.55 3.40 32.79
CA ALA A 68 -35.29 2.58 33.73
C ALA A 68 -36.72 2.39 33.20
N HIS A 69 -37.18 1.14 33.22
CA HIS A 69 -38.59 0.84 33.30
C HIS A 69 -38.80 -0.45 34.10
#